data_AF-A0A931QT55-F1
#
_entry.id   AF-A0A931QT55-F1
#
_cell.length_a   1.000
_cell.length_b   1.000
_cell.length_c   1.000
_cell.angle_alpha   90.00
_cell.angle_beta   90.00
_cell.angle_gamma   90.00
#
_symmetry.space_group_name_H-M   'P 1'
#
loop_
_entity.id
_entity.type
_entity.pdbx_description
1 polymer ?
#
loop_
_entity_poly.entity_id
_entity_poly.type
_entity_poly.pdbx_seq_one_letter_code
_entity_poly.pdbx_strand_id
1 'polypeptide(L)' 'MIFFDGVCNLCSGTINFLIKIDKRKIFRYSPLQSDFAKEKLHDIDLHVEGYQTIILLLNGSYYFRSEA' A
#
# COMPACT_ATOMS: atom_id res chain seq x y z
N MET A 1 4.12 5.72 4.38
CA MET A 1 2.71 5.28 4.38
C MET A 1 2.56 4.14 3.40
N ILE A 2 1.86 3.07 3.78
CA ILE A 2 1.71 1.86 2.99
C ILE A 2 0.25 1.78 2.52
N PHE A 3 0.07 1.76 1.21
CA PHE A 3 -1.20 1.43 0.58
C PHE A 3 -1.19 -0.04 0.16
N PHE A 4 -2.33 -0.72 0.30
CA PHE A 4 -2.41 -2.15 0.00
C PHE A 4 -3.79 -2.52 -0.53
N ASP A 5 -3.88 -3.62 -1.28
CA ASP A 5 -5.15 -4.18 -1.69
C ASP A 5 -5.83 -4.90 -0.50
N GLY A 6 -6.93 -4.34 -0.01
CA GLY A 6 -7.73 -4.91 1.08
C GLY A 6 -8.60 -6.11 0.69
N VAL A 7 -8.71 -6.44 -0.60
CA VAL A 7 -9.46 -7.60 -1.11
C VAL A 7 -8.56 -8.84 -1.24
N CYS A 8 -7.26 -8.63 -1.44
CA CYS A 8 -6.28 -9.72 -1.49
C CYS A 8 -5.92 -10.22 -0.07
N ASN A 9 -6.19 -11.50 0.18
CA ASN A 9 -5.89 -12.15 1.47
C ASN A 9 -4.39 -12.18 1.78
N LEU A 10 -3.52 -12.31 0.78
CA LEU A 10 -2.07 -12.31 0.96
C LEU A 10 -1.55 -10.93 1.40
N CYS A 11 -2.07 -9.88 0.80
CA CYS A 11 -1.68 -8.50 1.10
C CYS A 11 -2.19 -8.10 2.48
N SER A 12 -3.44 -8.40 2.77
CA SER A 12 -4.02 -8.22 4.11
C SER A 12 -3.24 -9.01 5.18
N GLY A 13 -2.79 -10.23 4.88
CA GLY A 13 -1.92 -11.03 5.76
C GLY A 13 -0.55 -10.37 6.00
N THR A 14 0.09 -9.88 4.93
CA THR A 14 1.37 -9.16 4.99
C THR A 14 1.26 -7.90 5.84
N ILE A 15 0.18 -7.12 5.66
CA ILE A 15 -0.07 -5.89 6.42
C ILE A 15 -0.35 -6.19 7.89
N ASN A 16 -1.14 -7.21 8.19
CA ASN A 16 -1.37 -7.65 9.57
C ASN A 16 -0.06 -8.10 10.26
N PHE A 17 0.85 -8.75 9.53
CA PHE A 17 2.17 -9.09 10.04
C PHE A 17 3.02 -7.83 10.33
N LEU A 18 3.04 -6.88 9.41
CA LEU A 18 3.74 -5.60 9.59
C LEU A 18 3.20 -4.81 10.79
N ILE A 19 1.87 -4.73 10.95
CA ILE A 19 1.23 -4.07 12.09
C ILE A 19 1.65 -4.71 13.42
N LYS A 20 1.77 -6.05 13.48
CA LYS A 20 2.21 -6.75 14.69
C LYS A 20 3.66 -6.42 15.06
N ILE A 21 4.51 -6.19 14.07
CA ILE A 21 5.94 -5.87 14.27
C ILE A 21 6.15 -4.39 14.54
N ASP A 22 5.36 -3.51 13.92
CA ASP A 22 5.44 -2.05 14.05
C ASP A 22 4.87 -1.54 15.38
N LYS A 23 5.48 -1.97 16.50
CA LYS A 23 5.12 -1.56 17.86
C LYS A 23 5.27 -0.06 18.08
N ARG A 24 6.09 0.61 17.27
CA ARG A 24 6.36 2.05 17.35
C ARG A 24 5.44 2.88 16.45
N LYS A 25 4.53 2.25 15.70
CA LYS A 25 3.58 2.91 14.78
C LYS A 25 4.29 3.87 13.81
N ILE A 26 5.46 3.44 13.32
CA ILE A 26 6.26 4.20 12.36
C ILE A 26 5.53 4.28 11.02
N PHE A 27 4.84 3.21 10.64
CA PHE A 27 4.09 3.14 9.41
C PHE A 27 2.60 3.44 9.63
N ARG A 28 2.00 4.05 8.61
CA ARG A 28 0.55 4.20 8.48
C ARG A 28 0.09 3.34 7.32
N TYR A 29 -1.08 2.75 7.44
CA TYR A 29 -1.63 1.80 6.47
C TYR A 29 -2.97 2.31 5.96
N SER A 30 -3.25 2.15 4.67
CA SER A 30 -4.53 2.50 4.06
C SER A 30 -4.87 1.55 2.93
N PRO A 31 -6.10 1.01 2.84
CA PRO A 31 -6.49 0.19 1.70
C PRO A 31 -6.58 1.06 0.44
N LEU A 32 -6.20 0.51 -0.72
CA LEU A 32 -6.30 1.16 -2.02
C LEU A 32 -7.74 1.55 -2.38
N GLN A 33 -8.71 0.82 -1.85
CA GLN A 33 -10.14 1.08 -2.06
C GLN A 33 -10.66 2.32 -1.30
N SER A 34 -9.91 2.83 -0.32
CA SER A 34 -10.33 4.02 0.45
C SER A 34 -10.28 5.28 -0.40
N ASP A 35 -11.19 6.22 -0.11
CA ASP A 35 -11.20 7.52 -0.81
C ASP A 35 -9.92 8.31 -0.56
N PHE A 36 -9.31 8.15 0.61
CA PHE A 36 -8.00 8.71 0.93
C PHE A 36 -6.90 8.21 -0.03
N ALA A 37 -6.88 6.90 -0.32
CA ALA A 37 -5.90 6.33 -1.24
C ALA A 37 -6.16 6.80 -2.68
N LYS A 38 -7.42 6.86 -3.10
CA LYS A 38 -7.79 7.40 -4.42
C LYS A 38 -7.35 8.85 -4.58
N GLU A 39 -7.56 9.69 -3.58
CA GLU A 39 -7.11 11.09 -3.60
C GLU A 39 -5.58 11.19 -3.62
N LYS A 40 -4.88 10.42 -2.79
CA LYS A 40 -3.41 10.50 -2.70
C LYS A 40 -2.67 9.91 -3.89
N LEU A 41 -3.26 8.93 -4.54
CA LEU A 41 -2.68 8.25 -5.69
C LEU A 41 -3.25 8.76 -7.01
N HIS A 42 -4.13 9.77 -6.99
CA HIS A 42 -4.81 10.31 -8.16
C HIS A 42 -3.84 10.77 -9.27
N ASP A 43 -2.73 11.39 -8.87
CA ASP A 43 -1.75 11.95 -9.80
C ASP A 43 -0.70 10.93 -10.26
N ILE A 44 -0.82 9.68 -9.82
CA ILE A 44 0.10 8.60 -10.15
C ILE A 44 -0.62 7.70 -11.14
N ASP A 45 0.01 7.44 -12.29
CA ASP A 45 -0.53 6.45 -13.20
C ASP A 45 -0.32 5.05 -12.62
N LEU A 46 -1.35 4.54 -11.95
CA LEU A 46 -1.39 3.19 -11.39
C LEU A 46 -1.54 2.11 -12.48
N HIS A 47 -1.70 2.49 -13.76
CA HIS A 47 -1.88 1.57 -14.89
C HIS A 47 -0.56 0.92 -15.36
N VAL A 48 0.56 1.17 -14.69
CA VAL A 48 1.83 0.51 -15.02
C VAL A 48 1.78 -0.95 -14.55
N GLU A 49 1.20 -1.76 -15.42
CA GLU A 49 1.49 -3.18 -15.67
C GLU A 49 1.53 -4.07 -14.42
N GLY A 50 0.36 -4.57 -14.04
CA GLY A 50 0.23 -5.69 -13.12
C GLY A 50 -0.16 -5.26 -11.72
N TYR A 51 -1.41 -5.59 -11.35
CA TYR A 51 -1.95 -5.67 -10.00
C TYR A 51 -1.01 -5.18 -8.88
N GLN A 52 -0.86 -3.86 -8.74
CA GLN A 52 -0.01 -3.29 -7.70
C GLN A 52 -0.70 -3.51 -6.36
N THR A 53 -0.32 -4.57 -5.67
CA THR A 53 -1.02 -5.00 -4.46
C THR A 53 -0.52 -4.30 -3.20
N ILE A 54 0.66 -3.67 -3.25
CA ILE A 54 1.27 -2.88 -2.16
C ILE A 54 2.07 -1.71 -2.73
N ILE A 55 1.79 -0.49 -2.24
CA ILE A 55 2.50 0.75 -2.61
C ILE A 55 3.02 1.42 -1.34
N LEU A 56 4.29 1.79 -1.31
CA LEU A 56 4.90 2.54 -0.22
C LEU A 56 5.16 3.98 -0.64
N LEU A 57 4.58 4.94 0.09
CA LEU A 57 4.92 6.35 0.02
C LEU A 57 5.95 6.70 1.11
N LEU A 58 7.14 7.10 0.70
CA LEU A 58 8.23 7.52 1.58
C LEU A 58 8.84 8.82 1.06
N ASN A 59 8.87 9.86 1.89
CA ASN A 59 9.46 11.16 1.56
C ASN A 59 8.97 11.78 0.24
N GLY A 60 7.70 11.55 -0.12
CA GLY A 60 7.12 12.03 -1.38
C GLY A 60 7.34 11.11 -2.59
N SER A 61 8.16 10.07 -2.44
CA SER A 61 8.42 9.07 -3.48
C SER A 61 7.55 7.83 -3.30
N TYR A 62 7.06 7.30 -4.42
CA TYR A 62 6.26 6.08 -4.47
C TYR A 62 7.12 4.88 -4.86
N TYR A 63 6.96 3.79 -4.14
CA TYR A 63 7.64 2.52 -4.36
C TYR A 63 6.59 1.43 -4.54
N PHE A 64 6.70 0.70 -5.65
CA PHE A 64 5.75 -0.33 -6.05
C PHE A 64 6.39 -1.71 -5.84
N ARG A 65 5.64 -2.65 -5.29
CA ARG A 65 6.08 -4.05 -5.25
C ARG A 65 5.55 -4.76 -6.50
N SER A 66 6.44 -5.18 -7.38
CA SER A 66 6.15 -6.14 -8.45
C SER A 66 5.99 -7.54 -7.84
N GLU A 67 5.00 -8.32 -8.28
CA GLU A 67 5.01 -9.77 -8.04
C GLU A 67 6.29 -10.34 -8.68
N ALA A 68 7.03 -11.14 -7.91
CA ALA A 68 8.28 -11.77 -8.33
C ALA A 68 8.00 -13.04 -9.13
#